data_AF-A0A0Q3KUG0-F1
#
_entry.id   AF-A0A0Q3KUG0-F1
#
_cell.length_a   1.000
_cell.length_b   1.000
_cell.length_c   1.000
_cell.angle_alpha   90.00
_cell.angle_beta   90.00
_cell.angle_gamma   90.00
#
_symmetry.space_group_name_H-M   'P 1'
#
loop_
_entity.id
_entity.type
_entity.pdbx_description
1 polymer ?
#
loop_
_entity_poly.entity_id
_entity_poly.type
_entity_poly.pdbx_seq_one_letter_code
_entity_poly.pdbx_strand_id
1 'polypeptide(L)'
;MRSRRAPCGVSSGGLKGSARRGAAAAAVAERRRRRTTCRASSPGLVFPMCLHVEATLLSVEFCKQAKQALHLASMVMYCASYRLGHPSEISVHTMEQTIRMCTPTFVKTAEDAYHKKAKKATIRSFLDSLGDLVAISHILFVNTLDTANDMLLGDGKPKHNPNVDVEATRREFELKLSHLKQNVEAKDLLFKSCKILEQIVCPATVHASKLVTMMVSLRWDVLKKAPRR
;
A
#
# COMPACT_ATOMS: atom_id res chain seq x y z
N MET A 1 24.54 63.75 -50.04
CA MET A 1 23.86 65.04 -50.30
C MET A 1 22.37 64.78 -50.52
N ARG A 2 21.49 65.69 -50.03
CA ARG A 2 20.02 65.59 -49.79
C ARG A 2 19.69 64.83 -48.49
N SER A 3 19.44 65.43 -47.32
CA SER A 3 18.80 66.68 -46.85
C SER A 3 17.26 66.64 -46.77
N ARG A 4 16.77 66.83 -45.53
CA ARG A 4 15.45 67.33 -45.06
C ARG A 4 14.29 66.31 -45.10
N ARG A 5 13.37 66.24 -44.13
CA ARG A 5 12.93 67.11 -43.02
C ARG A 5 12.03 66.28 -42.07
N ALA A 6 12.01 66.63 -40.78
CA ALA A 6 10.93 66.30 -39.83
C ALA A 6 9.68 67.18 -40.10
N PRO A 7 8.48 66.91 -39.52
CA PRO A 7 8.22 67.30 -38.11
C PRO A 7 7.20 66.44 -37.33
N CYS A 8 7.18 66.69 -36.02
CA CYS A 8 6.21 66.26 -35.01
C CYS A 8 4.80 66.88 -35.23
N GLY A 9 3.74 66.23 -34.71
CA GLY A 9 2.44 66.88 -34.53
C GLY A 9 1.20 66.01 -34.26
N VAL A 10 1.06 65.53 -33.01
CA VAL A 10 -0.14 65.60 -32.12
C VAL A 10 -1.55 65.14 -32.61
N SER A 11 -2.01 64.05 -31.96
CA SER A 11 -3.30 63.81 -31.26
C SER A 11 -4.67 63.76 -31.98
N SER A 12 -5.33 62.60 -31.84
CA SER A 12 -6.72 62.38 -31.37
C SER A 12 -7.01 60.88 -31.58
N GLY A 13 -7.41 60.07 -30.61
CA GLY A 13 -8.56 60.14 -29.72
C GLY A 13 -9.32 58.83 -29.91
N GLY A 14 -9.61 58.05 -28.85
CA GLY A 14 -10.37 56.81 -29.04
C GLY A 14 -10.27 55.77 -27.93
N LEU A 15 -10.89 56.08 -26.80
CA LEU A 15 -11.18 55.20 -25.67
C LEU A 15 -11.78 53.85 -26.10
N LYS A 16 -11.17 52.73 -25.68
CA LYS A 16 -11.86 51.46 -25.34
C LYS A 16 -10.85 50.47 -24.76
N GLY A 17 -10.74 50.42 -23.43
CA GLY A 17 -9.88 49.45 -22.77
C GLY A 17 -9.81 49.50 -21.24
N SER A 18 -10.65 50.30 -20.57
CA SER A 18 -10.54 50.59 -19.13
C SER A 18 -11.49 49.76 -18.23
N ALA A 19 -12.27 48.82 -18.78
CA ALA A 19 -13.29 48.11 -17.99
C ALA A 19 -12.87 46.71 -17.48
N ARG A 20 -11.71 46.16 -17.90
CA ARG A 20 -11.31 44.79 -17.52
C ARG A 20 -10.19 44.68 -16.48
N ARG A 21 -9.59 45.80 -16.05
CA ARG A 21 -8.56 45.78 -14.99
C ARG A 21 -9.09 46.06 -13.57
N GLY A 22 -10.31 46.59 -13.44
CA GLY A 22 -10.94 46.85 -12.13
C GLY A 22 -11.51 45.60 -11.44
N ALA A 23 -12.01 44.62 -12.20
CA ALA A 23 -12.65 43.42 -11.63
C ALA A 23 -11.64 42.43 -11.02
N ALA A 24 -10.43 42.32 -11.58
CA ALA A 24 -9.38 41.44 -11.06
C ALA A 24 -8.75 41.99 -9.77
N ALA A 25 -8.66 43.31 -9.61
CA ALA A 25 -8.15 43.93 -8.38
C ALA A 25 -9.14 43.83 -7.21
N ALA A 26 -10.45 43.96 -7.48
CA ALA A 26 -11.50 43.83 -6.46
C ALA A 26 -11.63 42.39 -5.93
N ALA A 27 -11.50 41.37 -6.79
CA ALA A 27 -11.53 39.96 -6.37
C ALA A 27 -10.30 39.55 -5.53
N VAL A 28 -9.14 40.17 -5.74
CA VAL A 28 -7.93 39.96 -4.92
C VAL A 28 -8.00 40.72 -3.59
N ALA A 29 -8.63 41.89 -3.55
CA ALA A 29 -8.86 42.66 -2.32
C ALA A 29 -9.89 41.99 -1.39
N GLU A 30 -10.96 41.39 -1.93
CA GLU A 30 -11.98 40.68 -1.15
C GLU A 30 -11.47 39.34 -0.58
N ARG A 31 -10.59 38.64 -1.33
CA ARG A 31 -9.92 37.42 -0.86
C ARG A 31 -8.82 37.70 0.18
N ARG A 32 -8.29 38.92 0.21
CA ARG A 32 -7.41 39.41 1.29
C ARG A 32 -8.22 39.89 2.51
N ARG A 33 -9.38 40.54 2.34
CA ARG A 33 -10.25 40.93 3.47
C ARG A 33 -10.88 39.75 4.21
N ARG A 34 -11.20 38.64 3.52
CA ARG A 34 -11.60 37.38 4.18
C ARG A 34 -10.43 36.63 4.85
N ARG A 35 -9.18 37.09 4.67
CA ARG A 35 -7.98 36.56 5.35
C ARG A 35 -7.48 37.44 6.50
N THR A 36 -8.06 38.62 6.75
CA THR A 36 -7.55 39.56 7.76
C THR A 36 -8.53 39.97 8.86
N THR A 37 -9.67 39.29 9.02
CA THR A 37 -10.51 39.44 10.23
C THR A 37 -10.33 38.35 11.28
N CYS A 38 -9.29 37.52 11.18
CA CYS A 38 -8.73 36.86 12.37
C CYS A 38 -7.85 37.87 13.09
N ARG A 39 -8.50 38.83 13.76
CA ARG A 39 -7.88 39.77 14.67
C ARG A 39 -7.16 38.97 15.75
N ALA A 40 -5.89 39.30 15.95
CA ALA A 40 -5.03 38.73 16.95
C ALA A 40 -5.72 38.73 18.33
N SER A 41 -5.88 37.55 18.90
CA SER A 41 -6.03 37.34 20.32
C SER A 41 -5.39 35.98 20.65
N SER A 42 -4.26 36.06 21.33
CA SER A 42 -3.55 34.98 22.04
C SER A 42 -2.70 34.00 21.19
N PRO A 43 -1.37 33.93 21.44
CA PRO A 43 -0.55 32.82 21.00
C PRO A 43 -0.73 31.66 21.99
N GLY A 44 -1.48 30.63 21.58
CA GLY A 44 -1.59 29.40 22.35
C GLY A 44 -2.95 28.76 22.19
N LEU A 45 -3.02 27.77 21.29
CA LEU A 45 -3.97 26.66 21.18
C LEU A 45 -4.20 26.35 19.70
N VAL A 46 -3.22 25.69 19.09
CA VAL A 46 -3.46 24.90 17.88
C VAL A 46 -4.46 23.81 18.28
N PHE A 47 -5.64 23.85 17.66
CA PHE A 47 -6.80 22.99 17.95
C PHE A 47 -6.45 21.53 18.29
N PRO A 48 -6.57 21.13 19.57
CA PRO A 48 -6.33 19.75 20.00
C PRO A 48 -7.27 18.73 19.34
N MET A 49 -8.48 19.16 18.95
CA MET A 49 -9.49 18.27 18.34
C MET A 49 -9.14 17.84 16.91
N CYS A 50 -8.59 18.70 16.05
CA CYS A 50 -8.24 18.32 14.67
C CYS A 50 -7.13 17.25 14.63
N LEU A 51 -6.11 17.40 15.49
CA LEU A 51 -5.04 16.41 15.62
C LEU A 51 -5.55 15.08 16.20
N HIS A 52 -6.57 15.12 17.06
CA HIS A 52 -7.19 13.92 17.58
C HIS A 52 -7.96 13.13 16.51
N VAL A 53 -8.76 13.80 15.67
CA VAL A 53 -9.54 13.15 14.61
C VAL A 53 -8.64 12.52 13.56
N GLU A 54 -7.59 13.23 13.11
CA GLU A 54 -6.60 12.66 12.18
C GLU A 54 -5.91 11.45 12.80
N ALA A 55 -5.45 11.54 14.05
CA ALA A 55 -4.81 10.40 14.71
C ALA A 55 -5.74 9.18 14.88
N THR A 56 -7.03 9.41 15.15
CA THR A 56 -8.03 8.35 15.26
C THR A 56 -8.33 7.71 13.90
N LEU A 57 -8.43 8.49 12.83
CA LEU A 57 -8.64 7.96 11.48
C LEU A 57 -7.47 7.08 11.04
N LEU A 58 -6.24 7.49 11.37
CA LEU A 58 -5.04 6.73 11.07
C LEU A 58 -4.95 5.42 11.83
N SER A 59 -5.29 5.40 13.12
CA SER A 59 -5.29 4.16 13.89
C SER A 59 -6.33 3.19 13.36
N VAL A 60 -7.53 3.67 13.00
CA VAL A 60 -8.60 2.85 12.40
C VAL A 60 -8.12 2.22 11.10
N GLU A 61 -7.51 2.98 10.20
CA GLU A 61 -7.06 2.43 8.92
C GLU A 61 -5.88 1.46 9.11
N PHE A 62 -4.94 1.72 10.03
CA PHE A 62 -3.91 0.74 10.38
C PHE A 62 -4.50 -0.56 10.91
N CYS A 63 -5.48 -0.49 11.82
CA CYS A 63 -6.17 -1.66 12.35
C CYS A 63 -6.88 -2.44 11.22
N LYS A 64 -7.43 -1.75 10.22
CA LYS A 64 -8.02 -2.37 9.04
C LYS A 64 -6.98 -3.11 8.21
N GLN A 65 -5.80 -2.53 7.97
CA GLN A 65 -4.71 -3.21 7.26
C GLN A 65 -4.20 -4.43 8.05
N ALA A 66 -4.04 -4.31 9.37
CA ALA A 66 -3.68 -5.44 10.23
C ALA A 66 -4.73 -6.56 10.22
N LYS A 67 -6.03 -6.21 10.25
CA LYS A 67 -7.12 -7.17 10.10
C LYS A 67 -7.06 -7.89 8.75
N GLN A 68 -6.77 -7.18 7.67
CA GLN A 68 -6.58 -7.79 6.36
C GLN A 68 -5.40 -8.76 6.34
N ALA A 69 -4.27 -8.39 6.94
CA ALA A 69 -3.10 -9.27 7.06
C ALA A 69 -3.40 -10.53 7.89
N LEU A 70 -4.15 -10.41 9.00
CA LEU A 70 -4.63 -11.55 9.79
C LEU A 70 -5.58 -12.45 9.01
N HIS A 71 -6.47 -11.87 8.20
CA HIS A 71 -7.34 -12.64 7.32
C HIS A 71 -6.52 -13.44 6.28
N LEU A 72 -5.49 -12.83 5.68
CA LEU A 72 -4.59 -13.54 4.77
C LEU A 72 -3.86 -14.68 5.50
N ALA A 73 -3.37 -14.46 6.72
CA ALA A 73 -2.73 -15.49 7.53
C ALA A 73 -3.68 -16.67 7.79
N SER A 74 -4.94 -16.39 8.14
CA SER A 74 -5.98 -17.40 8.32
C SER A 74 -6.28 -18.16 7.02
N MET A 75 -6.38 -17.47 5.88
CA MET A 75 -6.58 -18.12 4.57
C MET A 75 -5.44 -19.06 4.23
N VAL A 76 -4.19 -18.64 4.43
CA VAL A 76 -3.01 -19.48 4.18
C VAL A 76 -3.00 -20.68 5.11
N MET A 77 -3.36 -20.50 6.38
CA MET A 77 -3.45 -21.59 7.37
C MET A 77 -4.53 -22.61 7.00
N TYR A 78 -5.72 -22.12 6.65
CA TYR A 78 -6.80 -22.97 6.17
C TYR A 78 -6.37 -23.73 4.91
N CYS A 79 -5.76 -23.06 3.94
CA CYS A 79 -5.24 -23.71 2.75
C CYS A 79 -4.16 -24.77 3.08
N ALA A 80 -3.25 -24.49 4.02
CA ALA A 80 -2.22 -25.42 4.48
C ALA A 80 -2.79 -26.72 5.06
N SER A 81 -3.99 -26.69 5.64
CA SER A 81 -4.63 -27.89 6.20
C SER A 81 -5.04 -28.93 5.16
N TYR A 82 -5.15 -28.55 3.88
CA TYR A 82 -5.51 -29.45 2.79
C TYR A 82 -4.27 -30.03 2.12
N ARG A 83 -4.16 -31.36 2.17
CA ARG A 83 -2.98 -32.12 1.76
C ARG A 83 -3.35 -33.20 0.76
N LEU A 84 -2.40 -33.56 -0.09
CA LEU A 84 -2.49 -34.70 -1.01
C LEU A 84 -2.03 -36.02 -0.37
N GLY A 85 -1.53 -35.95 0.88
CA GLY A 85 -1.10 -37.12 1.65
C GLY A 85 0.24 -37.69 1.19
N HIS A 86 1.04 -36.90 0.47
CA HIS A 86 2.33 -37.36 -0.05
C HIS A 86 3.47 -37.08 0.96
N PRO A 87 4.45 -38.00 1.12
CA PRO A 87 5.54 -37.84 2.08
C PRO A 87 6.47 -36.66 1.80
N SER A 88 6.52 -36.14 0.56
CA SER A 88 7.30 -34.95 0.20
C SER A 88 6.65 -33.63 0.65
N GLU A 89 5.39 -33.66 1.09
CA GLU A 89 4.71 -32.44 1.49
C GLU A 89 5.25 -31.90 2.81
N ILE A 90 5.46 -30.59 2.85
CA ILE A 90 5.83 -29.85 4.06
C ILE A 90 4.85 -30.15 5.20
N SER A 91 5.41 -30.36 6.39
CA SER A 91 4.62 -30.65 7.59
C SER A 91 3.69 -29.49 7.93
N VAL A 92 2.44 -29.81 8.25
CA VAL A 92 1.46 -28.88 8.81
C VAL A 92 2.03 -28.14 10.01
N HIS A 93 2.80 -28.85 10.85
CA HIS A 93 3.40 -28.27 12.05
C HIS A 93 4.35 -27.10 11.71
N THR A 94 5.20 -27.27 10.70
CA THR A 94 6.11 -26.23 10.24
C THR A 94 5.33 -25.03 9.72
N MET A 95 4.29 -25.27 8.93
CA MET A 95 3.43 -24.22 8.38
C MET A 95 2.69 -23.45 9.47
N GLU A 96 2.13 -24.16 10.45
CA GLU A 96 1.45 -23.56 11.60
C GLU A 96 2.41 -22.70 12.42
N GLN A 97 3.64 -23.19 12.68
CA GLN A 97 4.65 -22.42 13.38
C GLN A 97 4.98 -21.12 12.64
N THR A 98 5.19 -21.18 11.32
CA THR A 98 5.56 -19.96 10.56
C THR A 98 4.42 -18.93 10.51
N ILE A 99 3.17 -19.36 10.36
CA ILE A 99 2.01 -18.44 10.37
C ILE A 99 1.79 -17.87 11.77
N ARG A 100 2.02 -18.67 12.82
CA ARG A 100 1.98 -18.21 14.23
C ARG A 100 3.04 -17.15 14.53
N MET A 101 4.15 -17.08 13.78
CA MET A 101 5.14 -16.01 13.94
C MET A 101 4.69 -14.66 13.33
N CYS A 102 3.89 -14.68 12.27
CA CYS A 102 3.42 -13.45 11.60
C CYS A 102 2.27 -12.78 12.37
N THR A 103 1.38 -13.58 12.96
CA THR A 103 0.14 -13.11 13.61
C THR A 103 0.39 -12.12 14.76
N PRO A 104 1.31 -12.37 15.71
CA PRO A 104 1.63 -11.44 16.79
C PRO A 104 2.12 -10.07 16.28
N THR A 105 2.87 -10.05 15.18
CA THR A 105 3.35 -8.80 14.58
C THR A 105 2.20 -7.94 14.08
N PHE A 106 1.19 -8.54 13.44
CA PHE A 106 0.02 -7.81 12.96
C PHE A 106 -0.82 -7.25 14.11
N VAL A 107 -1.05 -8.05 15.15
CA VAL A 107 -1.78 -7.61 16.36
C VAL A 107 -1.03 -6.48 17.06
N LYS A 108 0.27 -6.66 17.31
CA LYS A 108 1.11 -5.64 17.94
C LYS A 108 1.15 -4.34 17.12
N THR A 109 1.18 -4.45 15.80
CA THR A 109 1.13 -3.26 14.92
C THR A 109 -0.18 -2.49 15.08
N ALA A 110 -1.31 -3.20 15.17
CA ALA A 110 -2.61 -2.58 15.42
C ALA A 110 -2.67 -1.91 16.80
N GLU A 111 -2.17 -2.58 17.85
CA GLU A 111 -2.09 -2.03 19.20
C GLU A 111 -1.19 -0.80 19.28
N ASP A 112 -0.01 -0.85 18.67
CA ASP A 112 0.92 0.26 18.59
C ASP A 112 0.29 1.44 17.83
N ALA A 113 -0.43 1.19 16.73
CA ALA A 113 -1.13 2.24 15.98
C ALA A 113 -2.27 2.85 16.81
N TYR A 114 -3.06 2.03 17.49
CA TYR A 114 -4.16 2.48 18.36
C TYR A 114 -3.66 3.38 19.50
N HIS A 115 -2.57 2.98 20.16
CA HIS A 115 -1.96 3.76 21.23
C HIS A 115 -1.05 4.89 20.75
N LYS A 116 -0.99 5.16 19.43
CA LYS A 116 -0.11 6.18 18.81
C LYS A 116 1.39 5.95 19.11
N LYS A 117 1.78 4.70 19.31
CA LYS A 117 3.14 4.21 19.58
C LYS A 117 3.82 3.59 18.35
N ALA A 118 3.13 3.48 17.22
CA ALA A 118 3.69 2.96 15.98
C ALA A 118 4.93 3.77 15.55
N LYS A 119 6.07 3.09 15.44
CA LYS A 119 7.35 3.64 14.98
C LYS A 119 7.74 3.03 13.63
N LYS A 120 8.81 3.55 13.01
CA LYS A 120 9.44 2.92 11.81
C LYS A 120 9.64 1.43 12.00
N ALA A 121 10.15 1.02 13.17
CA ALA A 121 10.37 -0.38 13.51
C ALA A 121 9.06 -1.20 13.45
N THR A 122 7.96 -0.68 14.00
CA THR A 122 6.63 -1.32 13.92
C THR A 122 6.19 -1.52 12.47
N ILE A 123 6.31 -0.48 11.64
CA ILE A 123 5.93 -0.53 10.21
C ILE A 123 6.83 -1.52 9.46
N ARG A 124 8.13 -1.51 9.73
CA ARG A 124 9.09 -2.42 9.11
C ARG A 124 8.76 -3.87 9.45
N SER A 125 8.55 -4.19 10.72
CA SER A 125 8.13 -5.53 11.15
C SER A 125 6.82 -5.96 10.49
N PHE A 126 5.86 -5.05 10.35
CA PHE A 126 4.62 -5.32 9.62
C PHE A 126 4.89 -5.71 8.15
N LEU A 127 5.75 -4.95 7.46
CA LEU A 127 6.15 -5.24 6.07
C LEU A 127 6.93 -6.55 5.96
N ASP A 128 7.82 -6.84 6.92
CA ASP A 128 8.55 -8.10 6.99
C ASP A 128 7.57 -9.28 7.11
N SER A 129 6.61 -9.22 8.03
CA SER A 129 5.60 -10.27 8.20
C SER A 129 4.66 -10.43 7.01
N LEU A 130 4.38 -9.38 6.22
CA LEU A 130 3.69 -9.53 4.94
C LEU A 130 4.54 -10.29 3.91
N GLY A 131 5.84 -10.02 3.88
CA GLY A 131 6.79 -10.74 3.04
C GLY A 131 6.86 -12.23 3.41
N ASP A 132 6.96 -12.52 4.70
CA ASP A 132 6.97 -13.89 5.23
C ASP A 132 5.68 -14.62 4.83
N LEU A 133 4.52 -13.97 4.95
CA LEU A 133 3.25 -14.58 4.58
C LEU A 133 3.15 -14.91 3.08
N VAL A 134 3.68 -14.04 2.21
CA VAL A 134 3.78 -14.30 0.78
C VAL A 134 4.72 -15.47 0.51
N ALA A 135 5.88 -15.52 1.15
CA ALA A 135 6.84 -16.60 0.98
C ALA A 135 6.26 -17.96 1.41
N ILE A 136 5.58 -18.01 2.55
CA ILE A 136 4.86 -19.20 3.05
C ILE A 136 3.82 -19.68 2.04
N SER A 137 3.00 -18.76 1.52
CA SER A 137 1.96 -19.10 0.54
C SER A 137 2.55 -19.61 -0.78
N HIS A 138 3.67 -19.05 -1.20
CA HIS A 138 4.43 -19.49 -2.37
C HIS A 138 4.99 -20.91 -2.19
N ILE A 139 5.64 -21.17 -1.06
CA ILE A 139 6.16 -22.50 -0.70
C ILE A 139 5.04 -23.55 -0.73
N LEU A 140 3.87 -23.24 -0.16
CA LEU A 140 2.70 -24.14 -0.20
C LEU A 140 2.26 -24.45 -1.63
N PHE A 141 2.19 -23.42 -2.46
CA PHE A 141 1.77 -23.54 -3.84
C PHE A 141 2.76 -24.41 -4.63
N VAL A 142 4.05 -24.11 -4.60
CA VAL A 142 5.10 -24.87 -5.31
C VAL A 142 5.11 -26.32 -4.84
N ASN A 143 5.14 -26.56 -3.53
CA ASN A 143 5.13 -27.92 -2.98
C ASN A 143 3.89 -28.72 -3.45
N THR A 144 2.71 -28.08 -3.50
CA THR A 144 1.50 -28.75 -3.99
C THR A 144 1.55 -29.02 -5.48
N LEU A 145 2.07 -28.08 -6.26
CA LEU A 145 2.22 -28.21 -7.70
C LEU A 145 3.19 -29.35 -8.06
N ASP A 146 4.34 -29.40 -7.40
CA ASP A 146 5.35 -30.44 -7.60
C ASP A 146 4.79 -31.81 -7.22
N THR A 147 4.17 -31.91 -6.03
CA THR A 147 3.54 -33.15 -5.57
C THR A 147 2.46 -33.64 -6.55
N ALA A 148 1.60 -32.75 -7.04
CA ALA A 148 0.56 -33.11 -8.01
C ALA A 148 1.16 -33.54 -9.35
N ASN A 149 2.23 -32.87 -9.81
CA ASN A 149 2.92 -33.22 -11.05
C ASN A 149 3.60 -34.59 -10.94
N ASP A 150 4.22 -34.92 -9.82
CA ASP A 150 4.82 -36.23 -9.58
C ASP A 150 3.77 -37.34 -9.63
N MET A 151 2.60 -37.11 -9.02
CA MET A 151 1.48 -38.06 -9.10
C MET A 151 0.94 -38.22 -10.54
N LEU A 152 0.80 -37.12 -11.28
CA LEU A 152 0.26 -37.15 -12.65
C LEU A 152 1.23 -37.80 -13.65
N LEU A 153 2.53 -37.61 -13.49
CA LEU A 153 3.55 -38.27 -14.32
C LEU A 153 3.53 -39.78 -14.15
N GLY A 154 3.30 -40.27 -12.92
CA GLY A 154 3.12 -41.71 -12.65
C GLY A 154 1.93 -42.31 -13.40
N ASP A 155 0.90 -41.51 -13.65
CA ASP A 155 -0.31 -41.88 -14.40
C ASP A 155 -0.21 -41.66 -15.91
N GLY A 156 0.93 -41.19 -16.44
CA GLY A 156 1.10 -40.83 -17.85
C GLY A 156 0.32 -39.57 -18.27
N LYS A 157 -0.11 -38.73 -17.32
CA LYS A 157 -0.85 -37.49 -17.57
C LYS A 157 0.10 -36.30 -17.75
N PRO A 158 -0.28 -35.27 -18.52
CA PRO A 158 0.55 -34.08 -18.71
C PRO A 158 0.70 -33.28 -17.41
N LYS A 159 1.88 -32.66 -17.23
CA LYS A 159 2.17 -31.79 -16.10
C LYS A 159 1.18 -30.63 -16.03
N HIS A 160 0.70 -30.36 -14.83
CA HIS A 160 0.01 -29.13 -14.52
C HIS A 160 0.99 -27.95 -14.65
N ASN A 161 0.65 -27.01 -15.53
CA ASN A 161 1.35 -25.74 -15.66
C ASN A 161 0.34 -24.59 -15.54
N PRO A 162 0.41 -23.77 -14.49
CA PRO A 162 -0.42 -22.59 -14.38
C PRO A 162 -0.18 -21.64 -15.57
N ASN A 163 -1.24 -20.99 -16.06
CA ASN A 163 -1.12 -19.95 -17.11
C ASN A 163 -0.55 -18.61 -16.58
N VAL A 164 -0.14 -18.57 -15.31
CA VAL A 164 0.34 -17.35 -14.64
C VAL A 164 1.74 -17.60 -14.13
N ASP A 165 2.66 -16.68 -14.46
CA ASP A 165 4.03 -16.70 -13.94
C ASP A 165 4.04 -16.18 -12.50
N VAL A 166 3.85 -17.12 -11.56
CA VAL A 166 3.85 -16.85 -10.13
C VAL A 166 5.22 -16.35 -9.66
N GLU A 167 6.31 -16.84 -10.25
CA GLU A 167 7.67 -16.43 -9.89
C GLU A 167 7.95 -14.98 -10.27
N ALA A 168 7.61 -14.59 -11.50
CA ALA A 168 7.77 -13.20 -11.94
C ALA A 168 6.94 -12.26 -11.06
N THR A 169 5.69 -12.64 -10.75
CA THR A 169 4.80 -11.84 -9.89
C THR A 169 5.35 -11.71 -8.47
N ARG A 170 5.92 -12.79 -7.92
CA ARG A 170 6.55 -12.79 -6.60
C ARG A 170 7.79 -11.90 -6.56
N ARG A 171 8.67 -11.99 -7.56
CA ARG A 171 9.86 -11.13 -7.66
C ARG A 171 9.48 -9.65 -7.76
N GLU A 172 8.45 -9.33 -8.53
CA GLU A 172 7.93 -7.96 -8.62
C GLU A 172 7.42 -7.46 -7.25
N PHE A 173 6.72 -8.31 -6.51
CA PHE A 173 6.30 -8.01 -5.15
C PHE A 173 7.49 -7.77 -4.21
N GLU A 174 8.52 -8.61 -4.23
CA GLU A 174 9.70 -8.46 -3.38
C GLU A 174 10.47 -7.16 -3.67
N LEU A 175 10.59 -6.79 -4.94
CA LEU A 175 11.17 -5.50 -5.35
C LEU A 175 10.35 -4.32 -4.81
N LYS A 176 9.02 -4.37 -4.98
CA LYS A 176 8.12 -3.34 -4.45
C LYS A 176 8.21 -3.24 -2.93
N LEU A 177 8.18 -4.37 -2.23
CA LEU A 177 8.26 -4.43 -0.78
C LEU A 177 9.62 -3.89 -0.27
N SER A 178 10.72 -4.22 -0.95
CA SER A 178 12.05 -3.72 -0.64
C SER A 178 12.14 -2.20 -0.80
N HIS A 179 11.61 -1.67 -1.90
CA HIS A 179 11.52 -0.23 -2.12
C HIS A 179 10.65 0.46 -1.04
N LEU A 180 9.53 -0.15 -0.64
CA LEU A 180 8.69 0.36 0.44
C LEU A 180 9.44 0.37 1.79
N LYS A 181 10.22 -0.67 2.11
CA LYS A 181 11.07 -0.71 3.32
C LYS A 181 12.14 0.38 3.29
N GLN A 182 12.81 0.60 2.17
CA GLN A 182 13.78 1.69 2.01
C GLN A 182 13.12 3.08 2.22
N ASN A 183 11.89 3.26 1.73
CA ASN A 183 11.13 4.49 1.94
C ASN A 183 10.76 4.73 3.41
N VAL A 184 10.55 3.67 4.21
CA VAL A 184 10.37 3.79 5.67
C VAL A 184 11.64 4.32 6.33
N GLU A 185 12.80 3.82 5.92
CA GLU A 185 14.09 4.23 6.49
C GLU A 185 14.43 5.69 6.13
N ALA A 186 14.27 6.05 4.85
CA ALA A 186 14.65 7.36 4.32
C ALA A 186 13.78 8.54 4.80
N LYS A 187 12.54 8.31 5.24
CA LYS A 187 11.62 9.38 5.68
C LYS A 187 11.73 9.62 7.18
N ASP A 188 12.07 10.82 7.65
CA ASP A 188 11.99 11.13 9.08
C ASP A 188 10.57 10.95 9.63
N LEU A 189 10.40 10.36 10.81
CA LEU A 189 9.08 10.08 11.42
C LEU A 189 8.24 11.33 11.73
N LEU A 190 8.80 12.53 11.54
CA LEU A 190 8.03 13.79 11.49
C LEU A 190 7.14 13.87 10.23
N PHE A 191 7.28 12.94 9.29
CA PHE A 191 6.36 12.71 8.19
C PHE A 191 5.01 12.25 8.74
N LYS A 192 4.00 13.11 8.60
CA LYS A 192 2.59 12.84 8.92
C LYS A 192 2.25 11.36 8.70
N SER A 193 1.90 10.65 9.77
CA SER A 193 1.58 9.22 9.79
C SER A 193 0.57 8.81 8.71
N CYS A 194 -0.25 9.74 8.21
CA CYS A 194 -1.09 9.58 7.01
C CYS A 194 -0.30 9.15 5.76
N LYS A 195 0.84 9.76 5.49
CA LYS A 195 1.62 9.48 4.28
C LYS A 195 2.29 8.11 4.34
N ILE A 196 2.71 7.66 5.53
CA ILE A 196 3.27 6.32 5.69
C ILE A 196 2.17 5.27 5.42
N LEU A 197 1.00 5.47 6.02
CA LEU A 197 -0.11 4.55 5.84
C LEU A 197 -0.53 4.45 4.36
N GLU A 198 -0.78 5.59 3.71
CA GLU A 198 -1.25 5.64 2.31
C GLU A 198 -0.19 5.20 1.29
N GLN A 199 1.08 5.56 1.51
CA GLN A 199 2.13 5.32 0.51
C GLN A 199 2.88 4.00 0.73
N ILE A 200 2.76 3.39 1.91
CA ILE A 200 3.58 2.24 2.29
C ILE A 200 2.71 1.08 2.73
N VAL A 201 1.93 1.25 3.80
CA VAL A 201 1.22 0.12 4.43
C VAL A 201 0.06 -0.37 3.57
N CYS A 202 -0.78 0.54 3.05
CA CYS A 202 -1.91 0.17 2.20
C CYS A 202 -1.43 -0.51 0.89
N PRO A 203 -0.47 0.05 0.12
CA PRO A 203 0.02 -0.61 -1.08
C PRO A 203 0.64 -1.98 -0.80
N ALA A 204 1.46 -2.11 0.25
CA ALA A 204 2.06 -3.39 0.62
C ALA A 204 1.00 -4.46 0.92
N THR A 205 -0.01 -4.11 1.72
CA THR A 205 -1.10 -5.02 2.09
C THR A 205 -1.92 -5.43 0.88
N VAL A 206 -2.24 -4.49 -0.02
CA VAL A 206 -2.96 -4.78 -1.27
C VAL A 206 -2.16 -5.71 -2.18
N HIS A 207 -0.85 -5.46 -2.35
CA HIS A 207 -0.01 -6.31 -3.19
C HIS A 207 0.15 -7.72 -2.60
N ALA A 208 0.39 -7.82 -1.29
CA ALA A 208 0.46 -9.10 -0.60
C ALA A 208 -0.87 -9.86 -0.72
N SER A 209 -2.01 -9.17 -0.52
CA SER A 209 -3.34 -9.75 -0.65
C SER A 209 -3.59 -10.33 -2.03
N LYS A 210 -3.25 -9.60 -3.09
CA LYS A 210 -3.42 -10.07 -4.48
C LYS A 210 -2.61 -11.34 -4.74
N LEU A 211 -1.33 -11.31 -4.37
CA LEU A 211 -0.40 -12.42 -4.61
C LEU A 211 -0.77 -13.67 -3.79
N VAL A 212 -1.07 -13.51 -2.50
CA VAL A 212 -1.52 -14.62 -1.64
C VAL A 212 -2.82 -15.23 -2.17
N THR A 213 -3.80 -14.41 -2.54
CA THR A 213 -5.10 -14.91 -3.05
C THR A 213 -4.92 -15.67 -4.36
N MET A 214 -4.05 -15.18 -5.25
CA MET A 214 -3.70 -15.86 -6.49
C MET A 214 -3.09 -17.24 -6.21
N MET A 215 -2.07 -17.33 -5.35
CA MET A 215 -1.40 -18.60 -5.03
C MET A 215 -2.32 -19.59 -4.34
N VAL A 216 -3.17 -19.13 -3.41
CA VAL A 216 -4.20 -19.96 -2.77
C VAL A 216 -5.19 -20.50 -3.80
N SER A 217 -5.64 -19.66 -4.75
CA SER A 217 -6.58 -20.08 -5.79
C SER A 217 -5.97 -21.10 -6.75
N LEU A 218 -4.75 -20.85 -7.23
CA LEU A 218 -4.02 -21.78 -8.08
C LEU A 218 -3.78 -23.12 -7.37
N ARG A 219 -3.39 -23.09 -6.09
CA ARG A 219 -3.24 -24.29 -5.29
C ARG A 219 -4.55 -25.07 -5.19
N TRP A 220 -5.68 -24.40 -5.00
CA TRP A 220 -6.98 -25.06 -4.99
C TRP A 220 -7.33 -25.74 -6.31
N ASP A 221 -6.99 -25.12 -7.43
CA ASP A 221 -7.22 -25.72 -8.75
C ASP A 221 -6.34 -26.94 -8.98
N VAL A 222 -5.11 -26.94 -8.48
CA VAL A 222 -4.23 -28.12 -8.46
C VAL A 222 -4.84 -29.23 -7.60
N LEU A 223 -5.24 -28.92 -6.37
CA LEU A 223 -5.81 -29.89 -5.43
C LEU A 223 -7.11 -30.55 -5.96
N LYS A 224 -7.94 -29.81 -6.72
CA LYS A 224 -9.14 -30.36 -7.35
C LYS A 224 -8.84 -31.36 -8.47
N LYS A 225 -7.72 -31.18 -9.17
CA LYS A 225 -7.32 -31.99 -10.33
C LYS A 225 -6.46 -33.19 -9.92
N ALA A 226 -5.84 -33.13 -8.74
CA ALA A 226 -5.03 -34.21 -8.23
C ALA A 226 -5.89 -35.48 -7.98
N PRO A 227 -5.35 -36.68 -8.26
CA PRO A 227 -6.03 -37.92 -7.93
C PRO A 227 -6.33 -37.97 -6.43
N ARG A 228 -7.61 -38.16 -6.06
CA ARG A 228 -7.97 -38.42 -4.66
C ARG A 228 -7.62 -39.88 -4.36
N ARG A 229 -6.74 -40.11 -3.39
CA ARG A 229 -6.53 -41.43 -2.80
C ARG A 229 -7.61 -41.71 -1.76
#